data_AF-A0AA38IEV0-F1
#
_entry.id   AF-A0AA38IEV0-F1
#
_cell.length_a   1.000
_cell.length_b   1.000
_cell.length_c   1.000
_cell.angle_alpha   90.00
_cell.angle_beta   90.00
_cell.angle_gamma   90.00
#
_symmetry.space_group_name_H-M   'P 1'
#
loop_
_entity.id
_entity.type
_entity.pdbx_description
1 polymer ?
#
loop_
_entity_poly.entity_id
_entity_poly.type
_entity_poly.pdbx_seq_one_letter_code
_entity_poly.pdbx_strand_id
1 'polypeptide(L)'
;MARYFKEQDIDEFRECFYLFARSGHIKSLDELTVIMRSLGLAPTISELAGYFKQKGGKMTFADFLEVMHVHSRVENLPKEVVDAFKAGDPEAKGVIPAKQLRHMLQNWGECLSAKEVDRIFREANVNNNSMVRYADFVKIACAPVPDYY
;
A
#
# COMPACT_ATOMS: atom_id res chain seq x y z
N MET A 1 0.75 8.94 23.56
CA MET A 1 1.29 7.83 22.75
C MET A 1 0.32 6.65 22.73
N ALA A 2 -0.16 6.13 23.86
CA ALA A 2 -1.28 5.16 23.95
C ALA A 2 -2.69 5.72 23.60
N ARG A 3 -2.76 6.85 22.88
CA ARG A 3 -4.03 7.58 22.68
C ARG A 3 -4.81 7.10 21.45
N TYR A 4 -4.14 6.37 20.54
CA TYR A 4 -4.66 6.04 19.22
C TYR A 4 -4.58 4.54 18.87
N PHE A 5 -3.79 3.77 19.62
CA PHE A 5 -3.54 2.35 19.39
C PHE A 5 -3.67 1.58 20.70
N LYS A 6 -4.07 0.31 20.63
CA LYS A 6 -4.09 -0.58 21.80
C LYS A 6 -2.66 -0.96 22.17
N GLU A 7 -2.44 -1.39 23.40
CA GLU A 7 -1.09 -1.78 23.87
C GLU A 7 -0.50 -2.90 23.00
N GLN A 8 -1.32 -3.89 22.61
CA GLN A 8 -0.90 -4.97 21.72
C GLN A 8 -0.39 -4.46 20.35
N ASP A 9 -1.11 -3.52 19.74
CA ASP A 9 -0.69 -2.92 18.46
C ASP A 9 0.63 -2.13 18.63
N ILE A 10 0.79 -1.45 19.77
CA ILE A 10 2.01 -0.69 20.08
C ILE A 10 3.21 -1.63 20.24
N ASP A 11 3.03 -2.79 20.87
CA ASP A 11 4.09 -3.77 21.04
C ASP A 11 4.52 -4.35 19.68
N GLU A 12 3.56 -4.71 18.82
CA GLU A 12 3.85 -5.17 17.45
C GLU A 12 4.58 -4.09 16.63
N PHE A 13 4.10 -2.84 16.69
CA PHE A 13 4.75 -1.71 16.01
C PHE A 13 6.17 -1.49 16.52
N ARG A 14 6.39 -1.67 17.82
CA ARG A 14 7.70 -1.51 18.45
C ARG A 14 8.66 -2.58 17.99
N GLU A 15 8.24 -3.85 18.01
CA GLU A 15 9.06 -4.96 17.55
C GLU A 15 9.45 -4.79 16.08
N CYS A 16 8.49 -4.48 15.20
CA CYS A 16 8.74 -4.24 13.79
C CYS A 16 9.67 -3.02 13.57
N PHE A 17 9.43 -1.93 14.30
CA PHE A 17 10.29 -0.74 14.22
C PHE A 17 11.74 -1.07 14.57
N TYR A 18 12.01 -1.73 15.70
CA TYR A 18 13.38 -2.00 16.13
C TYR A 18 14.06 -3.12 15.33
N LEU A 19 13.29 -3.96 14.63
CA LEU A 19 13.84 -4.94 13.69
C LEU A 19 14.64 -4.26 12.57
N PHE A 20 14.08 -3.17 12.00
CA PHE A 20 14.68 -2.44 10.87
C PHE A 20 15.44 -1.19 11.31
N ALA A 21 14.88 -0.38 12.21
CA ALA A 21 15.48 0.84 12.73
C ALA A 21 16.27 0.61 14.03
N ARG A 22 17.25 -0.31 14.00
CA ARG A 22 18.06 -0.71 15.19
C ARG A 22 18.75 0.44 15.90
N SER A 23 18.99 1.55 15.19
CA SER A 23 19.55 2.78 15.76
C SER A 23 18.56 3.61 16.60
N GLY A 24 17.33 3.10 16.80
CA GLY A 24 16.23 3.77 17.48
C GLY A 24 15.57 4.87 16.65
N HIS A 25 15.98 5.02 15.39
CA HIS A 25 15.45 6.02 14.48
C HIS A 25 15.41 5.47 13.06
N ILE A 26 14.34 5.83 12.34
CA ILE A 26 14.25 5.67 10.89
C ILE A 26 15.03 6.81 10.24
N LYS A 27 15.95 6.47 9.33
CA LYS A 27 16.90 7.39 8.68
C LYS A 27 16.85 7.35 7.16
N SER A 28 16.07 6.44 6.58
CA SER A 28 15.86 6.37 5.14
C SER A 28 14.39 6.12 4.81
N LEU A 29 14.02 6.44 3.56
CA LEU A 29 12.70 6.08 3.04
C LEU A 29 12.53 4.57 2.95
N ASP A 30 13.60 3.81 2.67
CA ASP A 30 13.54 2.35 2.60
C ASP A 30 13.17 1.73 3.95
N GLU A 31 13.77 2.21 5.05
CA GLU A 31 13.40 1.78 6.40
C GLU A 31 11.93 2.10 6.71
N LEU A 32 11.47 3.32 6.40
CA LEU A 32 10.07 3.71 6.61
C LEU A 32 9.12 2.84 5.79
N THR A 33 9.46 2.61 4.52
CA THR A 33 8.68 1.80 3.57
C THR A 33 8.51 0.38 4.09
N VAL A 34 9.61 -0.26 4.48
CA VAL A 34 9.59 -1.65 4.94
C VAL A 34 8.82 -1.76 6.24
N ILE A 35 9.01 -0.86 7.21
CA ILE A 35 8.30 -0.90 8.49
C ILE A 35 6.79 -0.71 8.29
N MET A 36 6.36 0.32 7.56
CA MET A 36 4.91 0.57 7.35
C MET A 36 4.24 -0.58 6.60
N ARG A 37 4.89 -1.13 5.56
CA ARG A 37 4.36 -2.25 4.77
C ARG A 37 4.35 -3.56 5.54
N SER A 38 5.33 -3.80 6.41
CA SER A 38 5.34 -4.97 7.30
C SER A 38 4.21 -4.93 8.32
N LEU A 39 3.71 -3.74 8.64
CA LEU A 39 2.58 -3.51 9.55
C LEU A 39 1.24 -3.36 8.82
N GLY A 40 1.19 -3.75 7.54
CA GLY A 40 -0.05 -3.87 6.77
C GLY A 40 -0.59 -2.59 6.14
N LEU A 41 0.14 -1.46 6.24
CA LEU A 41 -0.19 -0.24 5.49
C LEU A 41 0.50 -0.22 4.13
N ALA A 42 -0.08 0.44 3.14
CA ALA A 42 0.43 0.54 1.78
C ALA A 42 0.67 2.00 1.34
N PRO A 43 1.48 2.78 2.08
CA PRO A 43 1.75 4.17 1.71
C PRO A 43 2.51 4.25 0.38
N THR A 44 2.16 5.27 -0.40
CA THR A 44 2.89 5.65 -1.61
C THR A 44 4.26 6.24 -1.27
N ILE A 45 5.22 6.15 -2.18
CA ILE A 45 6.54 6.80 -2.06
C ILE A 45 6.40 8.31 -1.87
N SER A 46 5.40 8.94 -2.51
CA SER A 46 5.12 10.36 -2.32
C SER A 46 4.69 10.70 -0.89
N GLU A 47 3.79 9.92 -0.31
CA GLU A 47 3.36 10.09 1.09
C GLU A 47 4.50 9.83 2.06
N LEU A 48 5.27 8.76 1.86
CA LEU A 48 6.46 8.43 2.64
C LEU A 48 7.46 9.59 2.64
N ALA A 49 7.75 10.14 1.46
CA ALA A 49 8.63 11.31 1.32
C ALA A 49 8.06 12.53 2.05
N GLY A 50 6.75 12.73 2.00
CA GLY A 50 6.05 13.78 2.75
C GLY A 50 6.21 13.64 4.27
N TYR A 51 5.89 12.47 4.82
CA TYR A 51 6.05 12.17 6.24
C TYR A 51 7.49 12.33 6.71
N PHE A 52 8.43 11.77 5.96
CA PHE A 52 9.84 11.80 6.30
C PHE A 52 10.41 13.22 6.28
N LYS A 53 10.02 14.03 5.28
CA LYS A 53 10.38 15.45 5.20
C LYS A 53 9.78 16.26 6.34
N GLN A 54 8.51 16.04 6.68
CA GLN A 54 7.83 16.73 7.79
C GLN A 54 8.55 16.50 9.13
N LYS A 55 9.16 15.33 9.30
CA LYS A 55 9.94 14.95 10.49
C LYS A 55 11.43 15.29 10.40
N GLY A 56 11.85 16.08 9.41
CA GLY A 56 13.24 16.55 9.30
C GLY A 56 14.23 15.49 8.83
N GLY A 57 13.75 14.45 8.13
CA GLY A 57 14.60 13.40 7.56
C GLY A 57 15.13 12.38 8.58
N LYS A 58 14.52 12.32 9.77
CA LYS A 58 14.82 11.31 10.79
C LYS A 58 13.63 11.16 11.74
N MET A 59 13.18 9.95 12.03
CA MET A 59 12.00 9.73 12.86
C MET A 59 12.30 8.87 14.08
N THR A 60 11.85 9.31 15.25
CA THR A 60 11.82 8.46 16.46
C THR A 60 10.64 7.49 16.39
N PHE A 61 10.59 6.51 17.31
CA PHE A 61 9.40 5.64 17.43
C PHE A 61 8.12 6.44 17.72
N ALA A 62 8.21 7.51 18.52
CA ALA A 62 7.10 8.39 18.79
C ALA A 62 6.58 9.11 17.53
N ASP A 63 7.49 9.61 16.69
CA ASP A 63 7.12 10.22 15.39
C ASP A 63 6.51 9.20 14.44
N PHE A 64 7.04 7.97 14.45
CA PHE A 64 6.52 6.87 13.65
C PHE A 64 5.08 6.53 14.03
N LEU A 65 4.75 6.42 15.33
CA LEU A 65 3.39 6.18 15.78
C LEU A 65 2.41 7.27 15.32
N GLU A 66 2.84 8.54 15.31
CA GLU A 66 2.01 9.62 14.80
C GLU A 66 1.75 9.46 13.30
N VAL A 67 2.77 9.11 12.51
CA VAL A 67 2.63 8.84 11.07
C VAL A 67 1.73 7.66 10.80
N MET A 68 1.88 6.55 11.53
CA MET A 68 0.98 5.39 11.44
C MET A 68 -0.48 5.79 11.71
N HIS A 69 -0.71 6.60 12.74
CA HIS A 69 -2.06 7.04 13.08
C HIS A 69 -2.65 7.93 11.98
N VAL A 70 -1.90 8.91 11.49
CA VAL A 70 -2.34 9.80 10.42
C VAL A 70 -2.63 9.01 9.14
N HIS A 71 -1.72 8.11 8.74
CA HIS A 71 -1.86 7.33 7.50
C HIS A 71 -3.05 6.37 7.57
N SER A 72 -3.23 5.64 8.69
CA SER A 72 -4.36 4.71 8.88
C SER A 72 -5.74 5.35 8.76
N ARG A 73 -5.84 6.68 8.88
CA ARG A 73 -7.10 7.43 8.75
C ARG A 73 -7.39 7.90 7.33
N VAL A 74 -6.36 8.04 6.51
CA VAL A 74 -6.49 8.52 5.12
C VAL A 74 -6.48 7.38 4.13
N GLU A 75 -5.74 6.32 4.41
CA GLU A 75 -5.62 5.17 3.53
C GLU A 75 -6.95 4.44 3.37
N ASN A 76 -7.41 4.33 2.13
CA ASN A 76 -8.47 3.40 1.76
C ASN A 76 -8.17 2.79 0.40
N LEU A 77 -7.13 1.96 0.36
CA LEU A 77 -6.60 1.36 -0.86
C LEU A 77 -7.69 0.70 -1.73
N PRO A 78 -8.62 -0.13 -1.19
CA PRO A 78 -9.66 -0.71 -2.03
C PRO A 78 -10.55 0.34 -2.70
N LYS A 79 -10.93 1.41 -1.97
CA LYS A 79 -11.77 2.47 -2.51
C LYS A 79 -11.02 3.30 -3.54
N GLU A 80 -9.79 3.70 -3.25
CA GLU A 80 -8.96 4.51 -4.15
C GLU A 80 -8.73 3.80 -5.48
N VAL A 81 -8.39 2.51 -5.44
CA VAL A 81 -8.16 1.71 -6.63
C VAL A 81 -9.47 1.49 -7.40
N VAL A 82 -10.59 1.23 -6.72
CA VAL A 82 -11.91 1.13 -7.37
C VAL A 82 -12.33 2.44 -8.03
N ASP A 83 -12.14 3.59 -7.38
CA ASP A 83 -12.51 4.89 -7.92
C ASP A 83 -11.64 5.26 -9.14
N ALA A 84 -10.37 4.89 -9.14
CA ALA A 84 -9.52 4.97 -10.33
C ALA A 84 -10.06 4.11 -11.49
N PHE A 85 -10.51 2.88 -11.22
CA PHE A 85 -11.08 2.03 -12.27
C PHE A 85 -12.42 2.54 -12.81
N LYS A 86 -13.29 3.10 -11.96
CA LYS A 86 -14.53 3.75 -12.41
C LYS A 86 -14.25 4.90 -13.37
N ALA A 87 -13.18 5.67 -13.15
CA ALA A 87 -12.79 6.74 -14.07
C ALA A 87 -12.48 6.24 -15.49
N GLY A 88 -12.09 4.97 -15.64
CA GLY A 88 -11.88 4.32 -16.93
C GLY A 88 -13.05 3.47 -17.45
N ASP A 89 -14.15 3.38 -16.71
CA ASP A 89 -15.38 2.67 -17.06
C ASP A 89 -16.56 3.66 -17.09
N PRO A 90 -16.63 4.56 -18.09
CA PRO A 90 -17.63 5.63 -18.16
C PRO A 90 -19.06 5.10 -18.27
N GLU A 91 -19.24 3.86 -18.72
CA GLU A 91 -20.54 3.19 -18.82
C GLU A 91 -20.92 2.44 -17.53
N ALA A 92 -20.07 2.50 -16.49
CA ALA A 92 -20.26 1.87 -15.19
C ALA A 92 -20.64 0.38 -15.25
N LYS A 93 -20.02 -0.36 -16.19
CA LYS A 93 -20.24 -1.80 -16.39
C LYS A 93 -19.73 -2.66 -15.23
N GLY A 94 -18.81 -2.13 -14.42
CA GLY A 94 -18.15 -2.88 -13.35
C GLY A 94 -17.03 -3.79 -13.85
N VAL A 95 -16.68 -3.72 -15.14
CA VAL A 95 -15.67 -4.56 -15.79
C VAL A 95 -14.85 -3.75 -16.79
N ILE A 96 -13.56 -4.04 -16.89
CA ILE A 96 -12.66 -3.44 -17.88
C ILE A 96 -11.83 -4.52 -18.59
N PRO A 97 -11.43 -4.34 -19.86
CA PRO A 97 -10.51 -5.26 -20.52
C PRO A 97 -9.17 -5.35 -19.77
N ALA A 98 -8.60 -6.55 -19.66
CA ALA A 98 -7.31 -6.75 -18.97
C ALA A 98 -6.16 -5.89 -19.55
N LYS A 99 -6.20 -5.59 -20.86
CA LYS A 99 -5.25 -4.66 -21.50
C LYS A 99 -5.38 -3.22 -20.99
N GLN A 100 -6.60 -2.76 -20.75
CA GLN A 100 -6.87 -1.44 -20.19
C GLN A 100 -6.44 -1.38 -18.72
N LEU A 101 -6.74 -2.43 -17.94
CA LEU A 101 -6.26 -2.57 -16.57
C LEU A 101 -4.73 -2.47 -16.49
N ARG A 102 -4.02 -3.21 -17.36
CA ARG A 102 -2.55 -3.12 -17.49
C ARG A 102 -2.11 -1.70 -17.79
N HIS A 103 -2.74 -1.05 -18.78
CA HIS A 103 -2.39 0.31 -19.15
C HIS A 103 -2.54 1.28 -17.97
N MET A 104 -3.60 1.17 -17.17
CA MET A 104 -3.78 2.00 -15.98
C MET A 104 -2.67 1.78 -14.96
N LEU A 105 -2.39 0.52 -14.59
CA LEU A 105 -1.36 0.18 -13.59
C LEU A 105 0.06 0.62 -13.98
N GLN A 106 0.33 0.77 -15.28
CA GLN A 106 1.65 1.17 -15.79
C GLN A 106 1.79 2.66 -16.06
N ASN A 107 0.70 3.44 -16.06
CA ASN A 107 0.73 4.85 -16.49
C ASN A 107 0.08 5.82 -15.51
N TRP A 108 -0.69 5.35 -14.52
CA TRP A 108 -1.39 6.22 -13.56
C TRP A 108 -0.78 6.09 -12.16
N GLY A 109 -0.59 7.22 -11.49
CA GLY A 109 -0.06 7.26 -10.12
C GLY A 109 1.35 6.67 -10.02
N GLU A 110 1.57 5.82 -9.01
CA GLU A 110 2.81 5.06 -8.87
C GLU A 110 2.82 3.90 -9.85
N CYS A 111 3.51 4.12 -10.97
CA CYS A 111 3.50 3.21 -12.10
C CYS A 111 4.25 1.91 -11.78
N LEU A 112 3.59 0.78 -12.00
CA LEU A 112 4.19 -0.54 -11.90
C LEU A 112 4.97 -0.88 -13.17
N SER A 113 6.07 -1.60 -13.01
CA SER A 113 6.78 -2.20 -14.13
C SER A 113 5.95 -3.31 -14.78
N ALA A 114 6.27 -3.63 -16.04
CA ALA A 114 5.59 -4.72 -16.75
C ALA A 114 5.66 -6.06 -15.99
N LYS A 115 6.79 -6.33 -15.33
CA LYS A 115 7.03 -7.55 -14.54
C LYS A 115 6.15 -7.61 -13.28
N GLU A 116 5.96 -6.47 -12.60
CA GLU A 116 5.07 -6.39 -11.44
C GLU A 116 3.62 -6.60 -11.85
N VAL A 117 3.17 -5.99 -12.94
CA VAL A 117 1.82 -6.21 -13.47
C VAL A 117 1.61 -7.67 -13.87
N ASP A 118 2.58 -8.29 -14.55
CA ASP A 118 2.51 -9.71 -14.92
C ASP A 118 2.38 -10.62 -13.69
N ARG A 119 3.08 -10.29 -12.61
CA ARG A 119 2.99 -11.02 -11.34
C ARG A 119 1.60 -10.89 -10.73
N ILE A 120 1.08 -9.67 -10.60
CA ILE A 120 -0.26 -9.42 -10.04
C ILE A 120 -1.33 -10.12 -10.89
N PHE A 121 -1.23 -10.06 -12.22
CA PHE A 121 -2.20 -10.72 -13.11
C PHE A 121 -2.18 -12.23 -12.95
N ARG A 122 -0.99 -12.82 -12.76
CA ARG A 122 -0.87 -14.26 -12.48
C ARG A 122 -1.50 -14.63 -11.15
N GLU A 123 -1.20 -13.90 -10.09
CA GLU A 123 -1.74 -14.14 -8.74
C GLU A 123 -3.27 -13.96 -8.71
N ALA A 124 -3.80 -13.02 -9.50
CA ALA A 124 -5.24 -12.77 -9.63
C ALA A 124 -5.93 -13.60 -10.72
N ASN A 125 -5.26 -14.56 -11.37
CA ASN A 125 -5.80 -15.37 -12.47
C ASN A 125 -6.43 -14.53 -13.62
N VAL A 126 -5.83 -13.38 -13.93
CA VAL A 126 -6.26 -12.48 -15.01
C VAL A 126 -5.55 -12.84 -16.32
N ASN A 127 -6.33 -13.18 -17.34
CA ASN A 127 -5.83 -13.42 -18.70
C ASN A 127 -5.88 -12.14 -19.54
N ASN A 128 -4.88 -11.90 -20.40
CA ASN A 128 -4.77 -10.67 -21.21
C ASN A 128 -5.94 -10.38 -22.17
N ASN A 129 -6.77 -11.38 -22.50
CA ASN A 129 -7.95 -11.23 -23.35
C ASN A 129 -9.27 -11.30 -22.56
N SER A 130 -9.22 -11.30 -21.23
CA SER A 130 -10.40 -11.36 -20.37
C SER A 130 -10.97 -9.97 -20.05
N MET A 131 -12.25 -9.95 -19.68
CA MET A 131 -12.87 -8.83 -18.98
C MET A 131 -12.67 -9.02 -17.48
N VAL A 132 -12.14 -8.01 -16.81
CA VAL A 132 -11.80 -8.05 -15.39
C VAL A 132 -12.85 -7.30 -14.60
N ARG A 133 -13.51 -7.98 -13.65
CA ARG A 133 -14.29 -7.29 -12.64
C ARG A 133 -13.34 -6.64 -11.64
N TYR A 134 -13.19 -5.33 -11.73
CA TYR A 134 -12.18 -4.62 -10.94
C TYR A 134 -12.41 -4.76 -9.43
N ALA A 135 -13.65 -4.88 -8.96
CA ALA A 135 -13.95 -5.10 -7.54
C ALA A 135 -13.36 -6.43 -7.01
N ASP A 136 -13.36 -7.48 -7.83
CA ASP A 136 -12.78 -8.78 -7.45
C ASP A 136 -11.26 -8.73 -7.55
N PHE A 137 -10.74 -8.10 -8.61
CA PHE A 137 -9.30 -7.87 -8.78
C PHE A 137 -8.70 -7.11 -7.59
N VAL A 138 -9.36 -6.04 -7.13
CA VAL A 138 -8.92 -5.24 -5.98
C VAL A 138 -8.89 -6.07 -4.70
N LYS A 139 -9.90 -6.92 -4.46
CA LYS A 139 -9.89 -7.81 -3.28
C LYS A 139 -8.69 -8.75 -3.27
N ILE A 140 -8.30 -9.26 -4.45
CA ILE A 140 -7.16 -10.17 -4.56
C ILE A 140 -5.84 -9.40 -4.48
N ALA A 141 -5.72 -8.30 -5.24
CA ALA A 141 -4.50 -7.50 -5.31
C ALA A 141 -4.15 -6.78 -4.01
N CYS A 142 -5.17 -6.44 -3.20
CA CYS A 142 -5.00 -5.80 -1.89
C CYS A 142 -5.12 -6.79 -0.73
N ALA A 143 -5.26 -8.10 -0.99
CA ALA A 143 -5.25 -9.09 0.08
C ALA A 143 -3.85 -9.15 0.70
N PRO A 144 -3.74 -9.31 2.03
CA PRO A 144 -2.47 -9.67 2.64
C PRO A 144 -1.97 -10.97 2.00
N VAL A 145 -0.65 -11.08 1.82
CA VAL A 145 -0.05 -12.29 1.28
C VAL A 145 -0.46 -13.47 2.17
N PRO A 146 -1.05 -14.55 1.63
CA PRO A 146 -1.44 -15.68 2.43
C PRO A 146 -0.22 -16.22 3.18
N ASP A 147 -0.36 -16.47 4.49
CA ASP A 147 0.64 -17.23 5.23
C ASP A 147 0.67 -18.65 4.66
N TYR A 148 1.66 -18.92 3.80
CA TYR A 148 1.96 -20.28 3.37
C TYR A 148 2.73 -20.96 4.50
N TYR A 149 2.00 -21.64 5.39
CA TYR A 149 2.56 -22.64 6.31
C TYR A 149 2.91 -23.94 5.58
#